data_AF-A0A836SJY5-F1
#
_entry.id   AF-A0A836SJY5-F1
#
_cell.length_a   1.000
_cell.length_b   1.000
_cell.length_c   1.000
_cell.angle_alpha   90.00
_cell.angle_beta   90.00
_cell.angle_gamma   90.00
#
_symmetry.space_group_name_H-M   'P 1'
#
loop_
_entity.id
_entity.type
_entity.pdbx_description
1 polymer ?
#
loop_
_entity_poly.entity_id
_entity_poly.type
_entity_poly.pdbx_seq_one_letter_code
_entity_poly.pdbx_strand_id
1 'polypeptide(L)' 'MLLNANISEDGTLVAKIPPSLWGKKVIISITSETQEESNWENISNALKKVDSLNLPSKSYDEIITNLRAFRETE' A
#
# COMPACT_ATOMS: atom_id res chain seq x y z
N MET A 1 2.32 16.01 -15.05
CA MET A 1 2.62 14.60 -15.40
C MET A 1 3.65 14.11 -14.43
N LEU A 2 3.49 12.91 -13.87
CA LEU A 2 4.45 12.28 -12.98
C LEU A 2 5.20 11.20 -13.75
N LEU A 3 6.53 11.18 -13.63
CA LEU A 3 7.38 10.15 -14.20
C LEU A 3 8.14 9.50 -13.04
N ASN A 4 8.18 8.17 -13.04
CA ASN A 4 9.05 7.46 -12.13
C ASN A 4 10.50 7.66 -12.61
N ALA A 5 11.35 8.10 -11.69
CA ALA A 5 12.76 8.32 -11.92
C ALA A 5 13.53 7.63 -10.79
N ASN A 6 14.68 7.04 -11.14
CA ASN A 6 15.58 6.45 -10.17
C ASN A 6 16.83 7.31 -10.07
N ILE A 7 17.35 7.48 -8.86
CA ILE A 7 18.65 8.10 -8.62
C ILE A 7 19.66 6.98 -8.45
N SER A 8 20.68 6.96 -9.29
CA SER A 8 21.78 5.99 -9.23
C SER A 8 22.73 6.33 -8.07
N GLU A 9 23.57 5.39 -7.65
CA GLU A 9 24.51 5.58 -6.52
C GLU A 9 25.51 6.74 -6.74
N ASP A 10 25.79 7.08 -7.99
CA ASP A 10 26.64 8.20 -8.40
C ASP A 10 25.91 9.56 -8.39
N GLY A 11 24.62 9.59 -8.03
CA GLY A 11 23.78 10.78 -8.00
C GLY A 11 23.10 11.11 -9.34
N THR A 12 23.22 10.26 -10.35
CA THR A 12 22.58 10.50 -11.66
C THR A 12 21.08 10.14 -11.61
N LEU A 13 20.20 11.10 -11.92
CA LEU A 13 18.75 10.87 -12.06
C LEU A 13 18.42 10.35 -13.46
N VAL A 14 17.79 9.17 -13.53
CA VAL A 14 17.40 8.49 -14.76
C VAL A 14 15.89 8.30 -14.80
N ALA A 15 15.25 8.80 -15.86
CA ALA A 15 13.83 8.65 -16.11
C ALA A 15 13.56 8.27 -17.57
N LYS A 16 12.63 7.36 -17.81
CA LYS A 16 12.22 7.00 -19.18
C LYS A 16 11.22 8.04 -19.70
N ILE A 17 11.64 8.86 -20.66
CA ILE A 17 10.82 9.95 -21.20
C ILE A 17 9.99 9.47 -22.39
N PRO A 18 8.65 9.66 -22.38
CA PRO A 18 7.80 9.28 -23.51
C PRO A 18 8.14 10.12 -24.77
N PRO A 19 7.98 9.55 -25.98
CA PRO A 19 8.36 10.23 -27.24
C PRO A 19 7.68 11.58 -27.45
N SER A 20 6.48 11.77 -26.90
CA SER A 20 5.72 13.02 -26.96
C SER A 20 6.44 14.22 -26.32
N LEU A 21 7.47 13.97 -25.50
CA LEU A 21 8.21 15.01 -24.77
C LEU A 21 9.66 15.18 -25.25
N TRP A 22 10.08 14.47 -26.29
CA TRP A 22 11.44 14.60 -26.81
C TRP A 22 11.68 16.01 -27.37
N GLY A 23 12.84 16.60 -27.04
CA GLY A 23 13.21 17.96 -27.43
C GLY A 23 12.45 19.07 -26.72
N LYS A 24 11.57 18.76 -25.76
CA LYS A 24 10.87 19.76 -24.96
C LYS A 24 11.67 20.12 -23.71
N LYS A 25 11.65 21.40 -23.34
CA LYS A 25 12.19 21.85 -22.05
C LYS A 25 11.25 21.42 -20.93
N VAL A 26 11.81 20.85 -19.87
CA VAL A 26 11.08 20.44 -18.67
C VAL A 26 11.72 21.04 -17.43
N ILE A 27 10.95 21.15 -16.36
CA ILE A 27 11.40 21.55 -15.02
C ILE A 27 11.27 20.31 -14.13
N ILE A 28 12.33 19.99 -13.40
CA ILE A 28 12.35 18.87 -12.45
C ILE A 28 12.22 19.45 -11.04
N SER A 29 11.27 18.93 -10.27
CA SER A 29 11.12 19.22 -8.84
C SER A 29 11.29 17.91 -8.09
N ILE A 30 12.22 17.89 -7.14
CA ILE A 30 12.51 16.73 -6.30
C ILE A 30 11.96 17.06 -4.92
N THR A 31 10.93 16.34 -4.51
CA THR A 31 10.42 16.36 -3.15
C THR A 31 11.04 15.20 -2.40
N SER A 32 11.67 15.48 -1.27
CA SER A 32 12.06 14.44 -0.32
C SER A 32 10.80 13.69 0.09
N GLU A 33 10.75 12.39 -0.21
CA GLU A 33 9.78 11.51 0.42
C GLU A 33 10.17 11.48 1.91
N THR A 34 9.42 12.19 2.74
CA THR A 34 9.29 11.77 4.13
C THR A 34 8.69 10.38 4.03
N GLN A 35 9.49 9.34 4.27
CA GLN A 35 8.94 8.01 4.52
C GLN A 35 7.90 8.20 5.62
N GLU A 36 6.62 8.18 5.26
CA GLU A 36 5.59 7.94 6.25
C GLU A 36 5.93 6.55 6.79
N GLU A 37 6.52 6.52 7.98
CA GLU A 37 6.81 5.26 8.65
C GLU A 37 5.51 4.45 8.64
N SER A 38 5.58 3.29 8.00
CA SER A 38 4.41 2.43 7.88
C SER A 38 3.86 2.21 9.28
N ASN A 39 2.57 2.53 9.48
CA ASN A 39 1.88 2.32 10.74
C ASN A 39 1.71 0.83 11.11
N TRP A 40 2.45 -0.05 10.43
CA TRP A 40 2.46 -1.50 10.59
C TRP A 40 2.74 -1.92 12.01
N GLU A 41 3.64 -1.22 12.72
CA GLU A 41 3.92 -1.54 14.13
C GLU A 41 2.66 -1.40 14.98
N ASN A 42 1.93 -0.29 14.85
CA ASN A 42 0.68 -0.07 15.57
C ASN A 42 -0.42 -1.05 15.17
N ILE A 43 -0.56 -1.35 13.86
CA ILE A 43 -1.52 -2.34 13.36
C ILE A 43 -1.19 -3.74 13.91
N SER A 44 0.09 -4.14 13.89
CA SER A 44 0.53 -5.45 14.38
C SER A 44 0.30 -5.59 15.89
N ASN A 45 0.51 -4.51 16.66
CA ASN A 45 0.24 -4.49 18.09
C ASN A 45 -1.25 -4.59 18.39
N ALA A 46 -2.11 -3.95 17.59
CA ALA A 46 -3.55 -4.10 17.71
C ALA A 46 -4.01 -5.53 17.42
N LEU A 47 -3.49 -6.16 16.35
CA LEU A 47 -3.80 -7.55 16.00
C LEU A 47 -3.36 -8.53 17.10
N LYS A 48 -2.15 -8.39 17.64
CA LYS A 48 -1.67 -9.22 18.76
C LYS A 48 -2.55 -9.11 20.00
N LYS A 49 -3.07 -7.92 20.31
CA LYS A 49 -4.04 -7.73 21.40
C LYS A 49 -5.32 -8.51 21.14
N VAL A 50 -5.83 -8.49 19.91
CA VAL A 50 -7.03 -9.25 19.53
C VAL A 50 -6.78 -10.76 19.65
N ASP A 51 -5.63 -11.25 19.21
CA ASP A 51 -5.26 -12.67 19.33
C ASP A 51 -5.18 -13.11 20.80
N SER A 52 -4.72 -12.22 21.70
CA SER A 52 -4.66 -12.50 23.14
C SER A 52 -6.02 -12.64 23.82
N LEU A 53 -7.10 -12.19 23.17
CA LEU A 53 -8.46 -12.28 23.73
C LEU A 53 -9.06 -13.69 23.58
N ASN A 54 -8.32 -14.68 23.06
CA ASN A 54 -8.77 -16.06 22.84
C ASN A 54 -10.15 -16.09 22.16
N LEU A 55 -10.36 -15.19 21.19
CA LEU A 55 -11.61 -15.17 20.45
C LEU A 55 -11.77 -16.50 19.71
N PRO A 56 -12.98 -17.07 19.67
CA PRO A 56 -13.21 -18.28 18.90
C PRO A 56 -12.89 -18.00 17.43
N SER A 57 -11.86 -18.66 16.92
CA SER A 57 -11.50 -18.59 15.51
C SER A 57 -12.62 -19.23 14.70
N LYS A 58 -13.24 -18.47 13.80
CA LYS A 58 -14.20 -19.02 12.86
C LYS A 58 -13.45 -19.63 11.68
N SER A 59 -13.81 -20.86 11.35
CA SER A 59 -13.37 -21.47 10.10
C SER A 59 -13.98 -20.73 8.90
N TYR A 60 -13.35 -20.90 7.74
CA TYR A 60 -13.87 -20.36 6.48
C TYR A 60 -15.33 -20.80 6.23
N ASP A 61 -15.63 -22.08 6.43
CA ASP A 61 -16.96 -22.63 6.22
C ASP A 61 -18.00 -22.03 7.19
N GLU A 62 -17.63 -21.79 8.45
CA GLU A 62 -18.50 -21.09 9.40
C GLU A 62 -18.75 -19.63 9.01
N ILE A 63 -17.75 -18.94 8.45
CA ILE A 63 -17.91 -17.57 7.97
C ILE A 63 -18.89 -17.54 6.79
N ILE A 64 -18.68 -18.41 5.79
CA ILE A 64 -19.54 -18.46 4.60
C ILE A 64 -20.97 -18.88 4.96
N THR A 65 -21.12 -19.85 5.86
CA THR A 65 -22.44 -20.32 6.32
C THR A 65 -23.20 -19.20 7.03
N ASN A 66 -22.55 -18.47 7.94
CA ASN A 66 -23.17 -17.32 8.62
C ASN A 66 -23.55 -16.20 7.64
N LEU A 67 -22.70 -15.89 6.66
CA LEU A 67 -22.98 -14.84 5.66
C LEU A 67 -24.16 -15.19 4.76
N ARG A 68 -24.30 -16.47 4.39
CA ARG A 68 -25.47 -16.94 3.63
C ARG A 68 -26.74 -16.87 4.47
N ALA A 69 -26.69 -17.37 5.71
CA ALA A 69 -27.82 -17.33 6.62
C ALA A 69 -28.31 -15.89 6.86
N PHE A 70 -27.41 -14.93 7.07
CA PHE A 70 -27.76 -13.52 7.23
C PHE A 70 -28.52 -12.95 6.02
N ARG A 71 -28.05 -13.24 4.81
CA ARG A 71 -28.67 -12.78 3.55
C ARG A 71 -30.04 -13.40 3.27
N GLU A 72 -30.31 -14.59 3.81
CA GLU A 72 -31.56 -15.33 3.62
C GLU A 72 -32.61 -15.01 4.69
N THR A 73 -32.23 -14.29 5.75
CA THR A 73 -33.12 -13.83 6.83
C THR A 73 -33.59 -12.38 6.70
N GLU A 74 -33.11 -11.64 5.70
CA GLU A 74 -33.65 -10.33 5.27
C GLU A 74 -34.55 -10.49 4.03
#